data_AF-A0A936T2N9-F1
#
_entry.id   AF-A0A936T2N9-F1
#
_cell.length_a   1.000
_cell.length_b   1.000
_cell.length_c   1.000
_cell.angle_alpha   90.00
_cell.angle_beta   90.00
_cell.angle_gamma   90.00
#
_symmetry.space_group_name_H-M   'P 1'
#
loop_
_entity.id
_entity.type
_entity.pdbx_description
1 polymer ?
#
loop_
_entity_poly.entity_id
_entity_poly.type
_entity_poly.pdbx_seq_one_letter_code
_entity_poly.pdbx_strand_id
1 'polypeptide(L)' 'MSVNTNLNSQEKQSRYRRRLRRKGLRPVQIWVPDTRAAGFAGECRRQARLAARSAQEKPALNFIAEIAAWDPE' A
#
# COMPACT_ATOMS: atom_id res chain seq x y z
N MET A 1 11.07 32.78 17.91
CA MET A 1 11.56 31.60 18.65
C MET A 1 11.14 30.34 17.90
N SER A 2 11.96 29.86 16.97
CA SER A 2 11.68 28.60 16.26
C SER A 2 12.10 27.43 17.13
N VAL A 3 11.13 26.73 17.69
CA VAL A 3 11.38 25.54 18.51
C VAL A 3 11.76 24.40 17.58
N ASN A 4 13.06 24.11 17.47
CA ASN A 4 13.58 22.90 16.82
C ASN A 4 13.13 21.69 17.64
N THR A 5 11.95 21.17 17.34
CA THR A 5 11.43 19.95 17.96
C THR A 5 11.95 18.75 17.17
N ASN A 6 13.07 18.18 17.63
CA ASN A 6 13.52 16.85 17.21
C ASN A 6 12.54 15.80 17.77
N LEU A 7 11.41 15.64 17.07
CA LEU A 7 10.40 14.65 17.42
C LEU A 7 10.98 13.24 17.27
N ASN A 8 10.72 12.40 18.26
CA ASN A 8 11.08 10.99 18.17
C ASN A 8 10.17 10.25 17.18
N SER A 9 10.53 9.02 16.81
CA SER A 9 9.81 8.23 15.82
C SER A 9 8.34 7.98 16.19
N GLN A 10 8.02 7.81 17.48
CA GLN A 10 6.64 7.61 17.93
C GLN A 10 5.79 8.88 17.75
N GLU A 11 6.35 10.03 18.08
CA GLU A 11 5.68 11.32 17.93
C GLU A 11 5.42 11.67 16.46
N LYS A 12 6.41 11.44 15.59
CA LYS A 12 6.27 11.60 14.14
C LYS A 12 5.13 10.73 13.59
N GLN A 13 5.10 9.46 13.99
CA GLN A 13 4.04 8.52 13.60
C GLN A 13 2.66 8.92 14.14
N SER A 14 2.59 9.40 15.38
CA SER A 14 1.36 9.90 16.00
C SER A 14 0.81 11.12 15.26
N ARG A 15 1.66 12.13 14.96
CA ARG A 15 1.28 13.31 14.18
C ARG A 15 0.82 12.93 12.77
N TYR A 16 1.54 12.02 12.09
CA TYR A 16 1.17 11.53 10.76
C TYR A 16 -0.21 10.88 10.75
N ARG A 17 -0.46 9.93 11.67
CA ARG A 17 -1.77 9.27 11.80
C ARG A 17 -2.89 10.25 12.15
N ARG A 18 -2.63 11.24 13.01
CA ARG A 18 -3.61 12.30 13.35
C ARG A 18 -4.02 13.10 12.11
N ARG A 19 -3.06 13.44 11.24
CA ARG A 19 -3.32 14.13 9.97
C ARG A 19 -4.18 13.28 9.03
N LEU A 20 -3.88 11.99 8.88
CA LEU A 20 -4.67 11.09 8.03
C LEU A 20 -6.09 10.88 8.56
N ARG A 21 -6.27 10.75 9.89
CA ARG A 21 -7.61 10.64 10.50
C ARG A 21 -8.48 11.86 10.25
N ARG A 22 -7.90 13.07 10.27
CA ARG A 22 -8.62 14.31 9.92
C ARG A 22 -9.08 14.34 8.45
N LYS A 23 -8.43 13.59 7.57
CA LYS A 23 -8.85 13.39 6.17
C LYS A 23 -9.87 12.26 6.00
N GLY A 24 -10.43 11.72 7.09
CA GLY A 24 -11.37 10.60 7.06
C GLY A 24 -10.73 9.22 6.87
N LEU A 25 -9.39 9.10 6.89
CA LEU A 25 -8.69 7.84 6.66
C LEU A 25 -8.46 7.08 7.98
N ARG A 26 -8.68 5.76 7.96
CA ARG A 26 -8.34 4.87 9.08
C ARG A 26 -7.08 4.04 8.76
N PRO A 27 -6.13 3.90 9.70
CA PRO A 27 -5.00 3.00 9.51
C PRO A 27 -5.48 1.54 9.57
N VAL A 28 -5.01 0.72 8.62
CA VAL A 28 -5.19 -0.74 8.63
C VAL A 28 -3.81 -1.37 8.77
N GLN A 29 -3.65 -2.29 9.73
CA GLN A 29 -2.45 -3.10 9.88
C GLN A 29 -2.72 -4.48 9.30
N ILE A 30 -1.94 -4.85 8.30
CA ILE A 30 -1.95 -6.18 7.71
C ILE A 30 -0.56 -6.79 7.85
N TRP A 31 -0.51 -8.10 8.06
CA TRP A 31 0.72 -8.85 7.95
C TRP A 31 0.97 -9.17 6.48
N VAL A 32 2.16 -8.82 6.00
CA VAL A 32 2.60 -9.12 4.63
C VAL A 32 3.82 -10.03 4.69
N PRO A 33 4.10 -10.82 3.64
CA PRO A 33 5.34 -11.59 3.58
C PRO A 33 6.57 -10.69 3.72
N ASP A 34 7.59 -11.16 4.41
CA ASP A 34 8.85 -10.42 4.53
C ASP A 34 9.59 -10.38 3.18
N THR A 35 9.68 -9.18 2.62
CA THR A 35 10.30 -8.94 1.32
C THR A 35 11.82 -9.13 1.33
N ARG A 36 12.43 -9.20 2.51
CA ARG A 36 13.88 -9.43 2.71
C ARG A 36 14.23 -10.90 2.90
N ALA A 37 13.25 -11.77 3.14
CA ALA A 37 13.49 -13.18 3.33
C ALA A 37 14.11 -13.82 2.07
N ALA A 38 15.05 -14.74 2.26
CA ALA A 38 15.60 -15.51 1.18
C ALA A 38 14.47 -16.25 0.42
N GLY A 39 14.49 -16.17 -0.91
CA GLY A 39 13.47 -16.80 -1.76
C GLY A 39 12.24 -15.94 -2.05
N PHE A 40 12.01 -14.81 -1.36
CA PHE A 40 10.86 -13.93 -1.62
C PHE A 40 10.78 -13.51 -3.09
N ALA A 41 11.88 -13.08 -3.69
CA ALA A 41 11.92 -12.69 -5.11
C ALA A 41 11.58 -13.86 -6.06
N GLY A 42 11.92 -15.10 -5.69
CA GLY A 42 11.57 -16.30 -6.45
C GLY A 42 10.07 -16.58 -6.37
N GLU A 43 9.51 -16.50 -5.17
CA GLU A 43 8.08 -16.69 -4.93
C GLU A 43 7.24 -15.60 -5.62
N CYS A 44 7.66 -14.34 -5.56
CA CYS A 44 7.02 -13.25 -6.30
C CYS A 44 6.94 -13.55 -7.80
N ARG A 45 8.05 -13.99 -8.41
CA ARG A 45 8.06 -14.35 -9.84
C ARG A 45 7.13 -15.52 -10.14
N ARG A 46 7.10 -16.53 -9.28
CA ARG A 46 6.21 -17.69 -9.42
C ARG A 46 4.74 -17.26 -9.37
N GLN A 47 4.37 -16.47 -8.36
CA GLN A 47 2.99 -15.98 -8.17
C GLN A 47 2.56 -15.02 -9.28
N ALA A 48 3.44 -14.11 -9.72
CA ALA A 48 3.14 -13.21 -10.84
C ALA A 48 2.80 -13.99 -12.12
N ARG A 49 3.54 -15.08 -12.42
CA ARG A 49 3.24 -15.94 -13.57
C ARG A 49 1.92 -16.69 -13.43
N LEU A 50 1.57 -17.12 -12.21
CA LEU A 50 0.28 -17.77 -11.96
C LEU A 50 -0.87 -16.78 -12.14
N ALA A 51 -0.75 -15.58 -11.60
CA ALA A 51 -1.72 -14.50 -11.78
C ALA A 51 -1.89 -14.16 -13.27
N ALA A 52 -0.79 -13.99 -14.01
CA ALA A 52 -0.80 -13.68 -15.44
C ALA A 52 -1.48 -14.76 -16.31
N ARG A 53 -1.49 -16.01 -15.86
CA ARG A 53 -2.11 -17.14 -16.56
C ARG A 53 -3.52 -17.46 -16.05
N SER A 54 -4.01 -16.71 -15.07
CA SER A 54 -5.35 -16.90 -14.52
C SER A 54 -6.40 -16.47 -15.54
N ALA A 55 -7.48 -17.24 -15.66
CA ALA A 55 -8.65 -16.81 -16.43
C ALA A 55 -9.25 -15.49 -15.93
N GLN A 56 -8.97 -15.12 -14.66
CA GLN A 56 -9.42 -13.89 -14.04
C GLN A 56 -8.49 -12.69 -14.28
N GLU A 57 -7.33 -12.87 -14.92
CA GLU A 57 -6.39 -11.77 -15.14
C GLU A 57 -7.03 -10.62 -15.91
N LYS A 58 -7.56 -10.91 -17.10
CA LYS A 58 -8.12 -9.90 -17.98
C LYS A 58 -9.41 -9.27 -17.42
N PRO A 59 -10.38 -10.04 -16.88
CA PRO A 59 -11.51 -9.46 -16.17
C PRO A 59 -11.11 -8.54 -15.02
N ALA A 60 -10.13 -8.94 -14.19
CA ALA A 60 -9.67 -8.14 -13.06
C ALA A 60 -8.99 -6.84 -13.51
N LEU A 61 -8.11 -6.91 -14.51
CA LEU A 61 -7.46 -5.71 -15.04
C LEU A 61 -8.45 -4.76 -15.72
N ASN A 62 -9.44 -5.28 -16.45
CA ASN A 62 -10.49 -4.46 -17.04
C ASN A 62 -11.32 -3.76 -15.97
N PHE A 63 -11.74 -4.49 -14.93
CA PHE A 63 -12.46 -3.91 -13.79
C PHE A 63 -11.63 -2.81 -13.10
N ILE A 64 -10.35 -3.06 -12.84
CA ILE A 64 -9.45 -2.06 -12.25
C ILE A 64 -9.35 -0.83 -13.15
N ALA A 65 -9.18 -1.00 -14.46
CA ALA A 65 -9.11 0.11 -15.41
C ALA A 65 -10.41 0.94 -15.42
N GLU A 66 -11.57 0.28 -15.34
CA GLU A 66 -12.88 0.92 -15.27
C GLU A 66 -13.03 1.79 -14.01
N ILE A 67 -12.67 1.26 -12.84
CA ILE A 67 -12.79 2.02 -11.57
C ILE A 67 -11.65 3.01 -11.32
N ALA A 68 -10.48 2.80 -11.94
CA ALA A 68 -9.32 3.66 -11.81
C ALA A 68 -9.36 4.86 -12.76
N ALA A 69 -10.37 4.93 -13.64
CA ALA A 69 -10.72 6.14 -14.36
C ALA A 69 -11.11 7.23 -13.34
N TRP A 70 -10.09 7.94 -12.85
CA TRP A 70 -10.28 9.15 -12.08
C TRP A 70 -10.87 10.19 -13.02
N ASP A 71 -12.17 10.46 -12.88
CA ASP A 71 -12.82 11.58 -13.55
C ASP A 71 -12.40 12.87 -12.81
N PRO A 72 -11.64 13.78 -13.44
CA PRO A 72 -11.11 14.95 -12.75
C PRO A 72 -12.12 16.11 -12.64
N GLU A 73 -13.40 15.93 -13.00
CA GLU A 73 -14.43 16.96 -12.84
C GLU A 73 -14.83 17.23 -11.37
#